data_AF-A0A7V7MK94-F1
#
_entry.id   AF-A0A7V7MK94-F1
#
_cell.length_a   1.000
_cell.length_b   1.000
_cell.length_c   1.000
_cell.angle_alpha   90.00
_cell.angle_beta   90.00
_cell.angle_gamma   90.00
#
_symmetry.space_group_name_H-M   'P 1'
#
loop_
_entity.id
_entity.type
_entity.pdbx_description
1 polymer ?
#
loop_
_entity_poly.entity_id
_entity_poly.type
_entity_poly.pdbx_seq_one_letter_code
_entity_poly.pdbx_strand_id
1 'polypeptide(L)'
;MKRKALRPSLLRTMLAFGVGAFPLAGSCATGESGVADLFHRYVEASASHDLATLEALTSDDIVWHLGPLTFEGKAKALGPNAYDAGARTELTYSNVQVEGNVVTFEMLETSEIIRAVGMTELRHYPRFEFRDGLVVRKGPSTRKPPAAHSIPELNRRMAPLRKWIRETHPDALAKLVDPNEGFIFSEESGALMLRLTREWVASGSPGRLSK
;
A
#
# COMPACT_ATOMS: atom_id res chain seq x y z
N MET A 1 -45.30 -16.33 40.13
CA MET A 1 -45.21 -17.79 39.88
C MET A 1 -43.72 -18.12 39.77
N LYS A 2 -43.02 -18.71 40.77
CA LYS A 2 -42.96 -20.16 41.13
C LYS A 2 -42.82 -21.01 39.86
N ARG A 3 -41.80 -21.83 39.58
CA ARG A 3 -40.74 -22.60 40.28
C ARG A 3 -39.78 -23.05 39.12
N LYS A 4 -38.55 -23.55 39.23
CA LYS A 4 -37.96 -24.53 40.16
C LYS A 4 -36.47 -24.64 39.80
N ALA A 5 -35.60 -24.59 40.80
CA ALA A 5 -34.26 -25.19 40.73
C ALA A 5 -34.36 -26.66 41.17
N LEU A 6 -33.49 -27.52 40.65
CA LEU A 6 -33.13 -28.82 41.23
C LEU A 6 -31.63 -29.07 40.96
N ARG A 7 -30.88 -29.19 42.06
CA ARG A 7 -29.51 -29.74 42.17
C ARG A 7 -29.61 -31.28 42.41
N PRO A 8 -28.58 -31.98 42.94
CA PRO A 8 -27.38 -32.54 42.31
C PRO A 8 -27.24 -34.07 42.57
N SER A 9 -26.21 -34.74 42.01
CA SER A 9 -25.69 -36.06 42.42
C SER A 9 -24.31 -36.19 41.74
N LEU A 10 -23.13 -36.12 42.39
CA LEU A 10 -22.45 -36.85 43.48
C LEU A 10 -22.03 -38.29 43.17
N LEU A 11 -20.70 -38.48 43.29
CA LEU A 11 -19.90 -39.69 43.55
C LEU A 11 -19.72 -40.65 42.36
N ARG A 12 -18.57 -41.29 42.07
CA ARG A 12 -17.32 -41.65 42.79
C ARG A 12 -16.42 -42.30 41.69
N THR A 13 -15.08 -42.19 41.59
CA THR A 13 -14.05 -42.89 42.37
C THR A 13 -12.66 -42.61 41.73
N MET A 14 -11.66 -42.71 42.60
CA MET A 14 -10.21 -42.46 42.56
C MET A 14 -9.31 -43.21 41.56
N LEU A 15 -8.02 -42.78 41.60
CA LEU A 15 -6.73 -43.43 41.28
C LEU A 15 -6.26 -43.27 39.81
N ALA A 16 -5.01 -42.97 39.48
CA ALA A 16 -3.74 -42.95 40.22
C ALA A 16 -2.70 -42.03 39.55
N PHE A 17 -1.58 -41.87 40.25
CA PHE A 17 -0.32 -41.20 39.91
C PHE A 17 0.15 -41.29 38.45
N GLY A 18 0.64 -40.15 37.95
CA GLY A 18 1.53 -40.06 36.79
C GLY A 18 2.39 -38.80 36.90
N VAL A 19 3.55 -38.92 37.54
CA VAL A 19 4.66 -37.97 37.39
C VAL A 19 5.17 -38.15 35.97
N GLY A 20 4.99 -37.15 35.12
CA GLY A 20 5.37 -37.21 33.71
C GLY A 20 5.55 -35.83 33.12
N ALA A 21 6.80 -35.36 33.15
CA ALA A 21 7.44 -34.40 32.26
C ALA A 21 6.57 -33.30 31.63
N PHE A 22 6.80 -32.06 32.07
CA PHE A 22 6.57 -30.83 31.29
C PHE A 22 7.19 -30.98 29.88
N PRO A 23 6.40 -30.99 28.80
CA PRO A 23 6.90 -30.65 27.48
C PRO A 23 6.79 -29.14 27.35
N LEU A 24 7.95 -28.50 27.50
CA LEU A 24 8.41 -27.32 26.76
C LEU A 24 7.29 -26.46 26.15
N ALA A 25 7.09 -25.30 26.77
CA ALA A 25 6.57 -24.13 26.10
C ALA A 25 7.24 -24.02 24.72
N GLY A 26 6.46 -24.32 23.68
CA GLY A 26 6.83 -24.04 22.31
C GLY A 26 7.02 -22.54 22.21
N SER A 27 8.28 -22.13 22.24
CA SER A 27 8.74 -20.77 22.05
C SER A 27 8.17 -20.25 20.74
N CYS A 28 7.06 -19.52 20.80
CA CYS A 28 6.55 -18.70 19.71
C CYS A 28 7.44 -17.47 19.57
N ALA A 29 8.73 -17.68 19.31
CA ALA A 29 9.73 -16.63 19.12
C ALA A 29 10.00 -16.35 17.63
N THR A 30 8.99 -16.54 16.78
CA THR A 30 9.04 -16.24 15.34
C THR A 30 8.23 -14.99 14.95
N GLY A 31 7.61 -14.30 15.91
CA GLY A 31 6.58 -13.28 15.66
C GLY A 31 7.07 -11.95 15.09
N GLU A 32 8.21 -11.42 15.55
CA GLU A 32 8.67 -10.07 15.17
C GLU A 32 9.78 -10.07 14.12
N SER A 33 10.75 -10.99 14.21
CA SER A 33 11.85 -11.07 13.23
C SER A 33 11.34 -11.41 11.83
N GLY A 34 10.34 -12.28 11.72
CA GLY A 34 9.76 -12.66 10.42
C GLY A 34 9.02 -11.52 9.73
N VAL A 35 8.33 -10.64 10.48
CA VAL A 35 7.57 -9.53 9.91
C VAL A 35 8.49 -8.45 9.34
N ALA A 36 9.59 -8.15 10.03
CA ALA A 36 10.60 -7.20 9.53
C ALA A 36 11.20 -7.69 8.21
N ASP A 37 11.60 -8.97 8.11
CA ASP A 37 12.16 -9.56 6.89
C ASP A 37 11.15 -9.56 5.74
N LEU A 38 9.89 -9.92 6.01
CA LEU A 38 8.81 -9.88 5.02
C LEU A 38 8.56 -8.45 4.53
N PHE A 39 8.56 -7.49 5.44
CA PHE A 39 8.44 -6.08 5.10
C PHE A 39 9.57 -5.62 4.19
N HIS A 40 10.84 -5.90 4.54
CA HIS A 40 11.99 -5.52 3.73
C HIS A 40 11.92 -6.09 2.32
N ARG A 41 11.63 -7.39 2.19
CA ARG A 41 11.41 -8.02 0.87
C ARG A 41 10.29 -7.35 0.08
N TYR A 42 9.21 -6.99 0.74
CA TYR A 42 8.08 -6.32 0.08
C TYR A 42 8.45 -4.94 -0.44
N VAL A 43 9.09 -4.09 0.38
CA VAL A 43 9.44 -2.72 -0.03
C VAL A 43 10.60 -2.69 -1.02
N GLU A 44 11.54 -3.64 -0.95
CA GLU A 44 12.58 -3.82 -1.95
C GLU A 44 11.97 -4.22 -3.30
N ALA A 45 11.05 -5.19 -3.32
CA ALA A 45 10.32 -5.56 -4.54
C ALA A 45 9.50 -4.38 -5.10
N SER A 46 8.90 -3.56 -4.23
CA SER A 46 8.21 -2.34 -4.65
C SER A 46 9.16 -1.33 -5.29
N ALA A 47 10.34 -1.12 -4.70
CA ALA A 47 11.33 -0.16 -5.18
C ALA A 47 12.04 -0.63 -6.47
N SER A 48 12.19 -1.95 -6.67
CA SER A 48 12.77 -2.54 -7.87
C SER A 48 11.75 -2.88 -8.96
N HIS A 49 10.46 -2.62 -8.71
CA HIS A 49 9.34 -2.98 -9.60
C HIS A 49 9.22 -4.49 -9.88
N ASP A 50 9.62 -5.34 -8.93
CA ASP A 50 9.46 -6.80 -9.02
C ASP A 50 8.02 -7.21 -8.69
N LEU A 51 7.15 -7.12 -9.70
CA LEU A 51 5.72 -7.45 -9.57
C LEU A 51 5.49 -8.91 -9.19
N ALA A 52 6.36 -9.84 -9.60
CA ALA A 52 6.21 -11.26 -9.28
C ALA A 52 6.44 -11.52 -7.79
N THR A 53 7.46 -10.90 -7.20
CA THR A 53 7.69 -10.98 -5.74
C THR A 53 6.56 -10.28 -4.98
N LEU A 54 6.09 -9.12 -5.43
CA LEU A 54 4.95 -8.44 -4.82
C LEU A 54 3.69 -9.31 -4.84
N GLU A 55 3.44 -10.01 -5.96
CA GLU A 55 2.31 -10.93 -6.09
C GLU A 55 2.39 -12.09 -5.09
N ALA A 56 3.58 -12.68 -4.94
CA ALA A 56 3.83 -13.78 -4.01
C ALA A 56 3.71 -13.37 -2.53
N LEU A 57 3.97 -12.11 -2.19
CA LEU A 57 3.91 -11.58 -0.82
C LEU A 57 2.59 -10.88 -0.48
N THR A 58 1.67 -10.78 -1.45
CA THR A 58 0.37 -10.12 -1.26
C THR A 58 -0.72 -11.16 -1.06
N SER A 59 -1.64 -10.93 -0.12
CA SER A 59 -2.79 -11.82 0.07
C SER A 59 -3.81 -11.68 -1.04
N ASP A 60 -4.52 -12.76 -1.37
CA ASP A 60 -5.61 -12.73 -2.35
C ASP A 60 -6.76 -11.81 -1.91
N ASP A 61 -7.01 -11.72 -0.60
CA ASP A 61 -8.05 -10.90 0.05
C ASP A 61 -7.56 -9.52 0.52
N ILE A 62 -6.42 -9.04 0.02
CA ILE A 62 -5.84 -7.76 0.44
C ILE A 62 -6.83 -6.60 0.29
N VAL A 63 -6.82 -5.70 1.27
CA VAL A 63 -7.48 -4.39 1.19
C VAL A 63 -6.45 -3.27 1.25
N TRP A 64 -6.42 -2.40 0.25
CA TRP A 64 -5.57 -1.22 0.24
C TRP A 64 -6.37 0.06 0.19
N HIS A 65 -6.26 0.87 1.25
CA HIS A 65 -6.74 2.26 1.26
C HIS A 65 -5.64 3.21 0.78
N LEU A 66 -5.79 3.77 -0.42
CA LEU A 66 -4.87 4.72 -1.03
C LEU A 66 -5.57 6.08 -1.23
N GLY A 67 -5.46 6.94 -0.23
CA GLY A 67 -6.21 8.21 -0.22
C GLY A 67 -7.73 7.95 -0.24
N PRO A 68 -8.48 8.52 -1.21
CA PRO A 68 -9.92 8.26 -1.33
C PRO A 68 -10.25 6.91 -1.99
N LEU A 69 -9.25 6.20 -2.53
CA LEU A 69 -9.45 4.95 -3.25
C LEU A 69 -9.33 3.77 -2.29
N THR A 70 -10.12 2.73 -2.55
CA THR A 70 -9.99 1.42 -1.90
C THR A 70 -9.88 0.36 -2.97
N PHE A 71 -8.82 -0.44 -2.90
CA PHE A 71 -8.59 -1.59 -3.75
C PHE A 71 -8.83 -2.86 -2.95
N GLU A 72 -9.76 -3.68 -3.43
CA GLU A 72 -10.08 -4.98 -2.83
C GLU A 72 -9.65 -6.10 -3.76
N GLY A 73 -8.90 -7.04 -3.21
CA GLY A 73 -8.34 -8.17 -3.94
C GLY A 73 -6.98 -7.88 -4.55
N LYS A 74 -6.15 -8.93 -4.62
CA LYS A 74 -4.75 -8.87 -5.09
C LYS A 74 -4.57 -8.16 -6.42
N ALA A 75 -5.35 -8.52 -7.43
CA ALA A 75 -5.22 -7.95 -8.77
C ALA A 75 -5.36 -6.41 -8.79
N LYS A 76 -6.35 -5.88 -8.07
CA LYS A 76 -6.57 -4.43 -7.97
C LYS A 76 -5.51 -3.76 -7.10
N ALA A 77 -5.10 -4.39 -6.00
CA ALA A 77 -4.11 -3.84 -5.08
C ALA A 77 -2.67 -3.84 -5.64
N LEU A 78 -2.36 -4.63 -6.66
CA LEU A 78 -1.06 -4.58 -7.36
C LEU A 78 -1.04 -3.52 -8.47
N GLY A 79 -2.20 -3.01 -8.90
CA GLY A 79 -2.31 -2.01 -9.97
C GLY A 79 -1.42 -0.78 -9.73
N PRO A 80 -1.44 -0.12 -8.56
CA PRO A 80 -0.58 1.03 -8.32
C PRO A 80 0.92 0.70 -8.40
N ASN A 81 1.35 -0.50 -7.99
CA ASN A 81 2.74 -0.94 -8.15
C ASN A 81 3.12 -1.15 -9.63
N ALA A 82 2.20 -1.66 -10.45
CA ALA A 82 2.41 -1.75 -11.90
C ALA A 82 2.47 -0.36 -12.55
N TYR A 83 1.60 0.56 -12.13
CA TYR A 83 1.66 1.96 -12.55
C TYR A 83 3.01 2.59 -12.24
N ASP A 84 3.54 2.39 -11.03
CA ASP A 84 4.85 2.88 -10.63
C ASP A 84 5.98 2.35 -11.53
N ALA A 85 5.91 1.08 -11.95
CA ALA A 85 6.87 0.51 -12.90
C ALA A 85 6.86 1.25 -14.24
N GLY A 86 5.67 1.47 -14.81
CA GLY A 86 5.50 2.18 -16.07
C GLY A 86 5.88 3.67 -15.97
N ALA A 87 5.56 4.29 -14.84
CA ALA A 87 5.88 5.69 -14.55
C ALA A 87 7.35 5.91 -14.14
N ARG A 88 8.11 4.83 -13.91
CA ARG A 88 9.49 4.84 -13.40
C ARG A 88 9.60 5.60 -12.08
N THR A 89 8.68 5.28 -11.18
CA THR A 89 8.63 5.86 -9.84
C THR A 89 9.78 5.31 -8.99
N GLU A 90 10.54 6.19 -8.37
CA GLU A 90 11.58 5.84 -7.41
C GLU A 90 11.00 5.91 -6.00
N LEU A 91 11.11 4.81 -5.25
CA LEU A 91 10.63 4.70 -3.88
C LEU A 91 11.81 4.55 -2.92
N THR A 92 11.81 5.34 -1.85
CA THR A 92 12.70 5.14 -0.70
C THR A 92 11.88 5.08 0.58
N TYR A 93 12.40 4.40 1.59
CA TYR A 93 11.71 4.23 2.87
C TYR A 93 12.65 4.45 4.05
N SER A 94 12.08 4.90 5.17
CA SER A 94 12.82 5.18 6.40
C SER A 94 11.90 5.10 7.61
N ASN A 95 12.46 5.26 8.82
CA ASN A 95 11.70 5.34 10.07
C ASN A 95 10.74 4.16 10.27
N VAL A 96 11.21 2.95 9.98
CA VAL A 96 10.44 1.71 10.07
C VAL A 96 10.20 1.35 11.52
N GLN A 97 8.95 1.07 11.87
CA GLN A 97 8.50 0.62 13.18
C GLN A 97 7.67 -0.65 13.01
N VAL A 98 8.04 -1.70 13.71
CA VAL A 98 7.36 -2.99 13.70
C VAL A 98 6.72 -3.21 15.07
N GLU A 99 5.41 -3.45 15.09
CA GLU A 99 4.63 -3.74 16.29
C GLU A 99 3.78 -4.98 16.04
N GLY A 100 4.25 -6.14 16.51
CA GLY A 100 3.61 -7.43 16.20
C GLY A 100 3.55 -7.68 14.69
N ASN A 101 2.34 -7.78 14.14
CA ASN A 101 2.10 -8.03 12.72
C ASN A 101 1.88 -6.75 11.89
N VAL A 102 2.14 -5.58 12.48
CA VAL A 102 1.93 -4.27 11.86
C VAL A 102 3.27 -3.60 11.63
N VAL A 103 3.45 -3.01 10.45
CA VAL A 103 4.61 -2.17 10.14
C VAL A 103 4.13 -0.79 9.74
N THR A 104 4.71 0.25 10.35
CA THR A 104 4.56 1.64 9.91
C THR A 104 5.91 2.19 9.49
N PHE A 105 5.91 3.06 8.48
CA PHE A 105 7.15 3.61 7.95
C PHE A 105 6.89 4.93 7.23
N GLU A 106 7.95 5.65 6.93
CA GLU A 106 7.92 6.77 6.00
C GLU A 106 8.33 6.28 4.61
N MET A 107 7.59 6.68 3.58
CA MET A 107 7.92 6.40 2.19
C MET A 107 7.99 7.71 1.41
N LEU A 108 9.09 7.89 0.67
CA LEU A 108 9.26 9.00 -0.26
C LEU A 108 9.17 8.46 -1.67
N GLU A 109 8.37 9.16 -2.47
CA GLU A 109 8.11 8.86 -3.85
C GLU A 109 8.63 10.02 -4.70
N THR A 110 9.47 9.69 -5.68
CA THR A 110 9.92 10.66 -6.68
C THR A 110 9.75 10.08 -8.06
N SER A 111 9.46 10.93 -9.03
CA SER A 111 9.39 10.53 -10.43
C SER A 111 9.57 11.76 -11.30
N GLU A 112 9.80 11.54 -12.59
CA GLU A 112 9.80 12.63 -13.55
C GLU A 112 8.44 13.36 -13.59
N ILE A 113 7.34 12.62 -13.36
CA ILE A 113 5.98 13.20 -13.32
C ILE A 113 5.84 14.17 -12.14
N ILE A 114 6.27 13.76 -10.94
CA ILE A 114 6.24 14.60 -9.73
C ILE A 114 7.11 15.87 -9.93
N ARG A 115 8.32 15.70 -10.50
CA ARG A 115 9.23 16.81 -10.78
C ARG A 115 8.69 17.78 -11.82
N ALA A 116 8.04 17.28 -12.87
CA ALA A 116 7.47 18.11 -13.94
C ALA A 116 6.40 19.08 -13.44
N VAL A 117 5.70 18.75 -12.36
CA VAL A 117 4.70 19.64 -11.73
C VAL A 117 5.28 20.48 -10.57
N GLY A 118 6.61 20.52 -10.45
CA GLY A 118 7.33 21.39 -9.53
C GLY A 118 7.37 20.89 -8.09
N MET A 119 7.16 19.59 -7.85
CA MET A 119 7.38 18.96 -6.56
C MET A 119 8.72 18.22 -6.56
N THR A 120 9.45 18.25 -5.46
CA THR A 120 10.70 17.48 -5.32
C THR A 120 10.40 16.01 -5.04
N GLU A 121 9.42 15.77 -4.19
CA GLU A 121 9.01 14.45 -3.71
C GLU A 121 7.57 14.51 -3.22
N LEU A 122 6.94 13.34 -3.21
CA LEU A 122 5.70 13.05 -2.50
C LEU A 122 6.03 12.20 -1.28
N ARG A 123 5.39 12.48 -0.15
CA ARG A 123 5.67 11.82 1.13
C ARG A 123 4.44 11.09 1.62
N HIS A 124 4.64 9.85 2.06
CA HIS A 124 3.61 8.97 2.58
C HIS A 124 4.01 8.42 3.94
N TYR A 125 3.00 8.11 4.76
CA TYR A 125 3.18 7.41 6.03
C TYR A 125 2.34 6.13 6.06
N PRO A 126 2.70 5.12 5.27
CA PRO A 126 1.96 3.88 5.18
C PRO A 126 2.00 3.06 6.48
N ARG A 127 0.97 2.21 6.60
CA ARG A 127 0.82 1.15 7.58
C ARG A 127 0.45 -0.14 6.86
N PHE A 128 1.26 -1.18 7.03
CA PHE A 128 1.03 -2.51 6.48
C PHE A 128 0.64 -3.47 7.61
N GLU A 129 -0.32 -4.36 7.34
CA GLU A 129 -0.65 -5.49 8.20
C GLU A 129 -0.27 -6.78 7.50
N PHE A 130 0.38 -7.66 8.26
CA PHE A 130 0.79 -8.99 7.81
C PHE A 130 -0.04 -10.06 8.50
N ARG A 131 -0.33 -11.14 7.79
CA ARG A 131 -0.96 -12.35 8.33
C ARG A 131 -0.50 -13.53 7.49
N ASP A 132 -0.11 -14.62 8.15
CA ASP A 132 0.34 -15.86 7.51
C ASP A 132 1.44 -15.65 6.44
N GLY A 133 2.35 -14.71 6.70
CA GLY A 133 3.47 -14.39 5.80
C GLY A 133 3.13 -13.48 4.62
N LEU A 134 1.91 -12.95 4.54
CA LEU A 134 1.43 -12.12 3.44
C LEU A 134 0.96 -10.74 3.93
N VAL A 135 1.06 -9.73 3.06
CA VAL A 135 0.43 -8.43 3.29
C VAL A 135 -1.08 -8.57 3.04
N VAL A 136 -1.88 -8.32 4.08
CA VAL A 136 -3.35 -8.39 4.03
C VAL A 136 -4.03 -7.03 4.05
N ARG A 137 -3.34 -5.99 4.53
CA ARG A 137 -3.87 -4.62 4.51
C ARG A 137 -2.78 -3.60 4.30
N LYS A 138 -3.08 -2.59 3.49
CA LYS A 138 -2.29 -1.37 3.35
C LYS A 138 -3.18 -0.16 3.62
N GLY A 139 -2.66 0.84 4.32
CA GLY A 139 -3.41 2.06 4.55
C GLY A 139 -2.53 3.18 5.11
N PRO A 140 -3.10 4.35 5.38
CA PRO A 140 -2.40 5.42 6.07
C PRO A 140 -2.17 5.05 7.55
N SER A 141 -1.03 5.46 8.09
CA SER A 141 -0.83 5.59 9.53
C SER A 141 -1.49 6.87 10.06
N THR A 142 -1.35 7.14 11.35
CA THR A 142 -1.86 8.37 11.99
C THR A 142 -1.06 9.62 11.62
N ARG A 143 0.19 9.46 11.18
CA ARG A 143 1.06 10.57 10.78
C ARG A 143 0.62 11.11 9.41
N LYS A 144 0.65 12.44 9.26
CA LYS A 144 0.31 13.12 8.00
C LYS A 144 1.54 13.76 7.36
N PRO A 145 1.67 13.72 6.02
CA PRO A 145 2.73 14.45 5.30
C PRO A 145 2.59 15.95 5.51
N PRO A 146 3.72 16.70 5.50
CA PRO A 146 3.67 18.14 5.34
C PRO A 146 2.84 18.51 4.10
N ALA A 147 2.07 19.59 4.17
CA ALA A 147 1.14 19.97 3.10
C ALA A 147 1.83 20.06 1.72
N ALA A 148 3.06 20.57 1.68
CA ALA A 148 3.86 20.71 0.46
C ALA A 148 4.25 19.38 -0.22
N HIS A 149 4.20 18.26 0.49
CA HIS A 149 4.57 16.92 0.00
C HIS A 149 3.39 15.94 0.06
N SER A 150 2.17 16.46 -0.05
CA SER A 150 0.94 15.68 0.16
C SER A 150 0.20 15.38 -1.16
N ILE A 151 -0.63 14.33 -1.15
CA ILE A 151 -1.49 13.99 -2.29
C ILE A 151 -2.41 15.15 -2.73
N PRO A 152 -3.07 15.90 -1.82
CA PRO A 152 -3.85 17.08 -2.23
C PRO A 152 -3.03 18.12 -2.99
N GLU A 153 -1.77 18.37 -2.56
CA GLU A 153 -0.89 19.32 -3.24
C GLU A 153 -0.44 18.80 -4.61
N LEU A 154 -0.10 17.52 -4.71
CA LEU A 154 0.15 16.88 -6.01
C LEU A 154 -1.06 17.03 -6.93
N ASN A 155 -2.26 16.73 -6.43
CA ASN A 155 -3.49 16.86 -7.21
C ASN A 155 -3.72 18.30 -7.69
N ARG A 156 -3.44 19.30 -6.86
CA ARG A 156 -3.53 20.71 -7.26
C ARG A 156 -2.54 21.02 -8.40
N ARG A 157 -1.29 20.58 -8.27
CA ARG A 157 -0.22 20.85 -9.25
C ARG A 157 -0.34 20.05 -10.55
N MET A 158 -0.97 18.88 -10.50
CA MET A 158 -1.29 18.06 -11.67
C MET A 158 -2.47 18.60 -12.49
N ALA A 159 -3.27 19.54 -11.95
CA ALA A 159 -4.47 20.04 -12.63
C ALA A 159 -4.20 20.67 -14.01
N PRO A 160 -3.16 21.51 -14.21
CA PRO A 160 -2.83 22.03 -15.54
C PRO A 160 -2.47 20.96 -16.56
N LEU A 161 -1.68 19.95 -16.16
CA LEU A 161 -1.34 18.82 -17.03
C LEU A 161 -2.60 18.02 -17.41
N ARG A 162 -3.48 17.70 -16.44
CA ARG A 162 -4.74 17.01 -16.74
C ARG A 162 -5.65 17.83 -17.67
N LYS A 163 -5.68 19.15 -17.52
CA LYS A 163 -6.41 20.04 -18.43
C LYS A 163 -5.82 19.96 -19.84
N TRP A 164 -4.50 20.07 -19.98
CA TRP A 164 -3.82 19.97 -21.26
C TRP A 164 -4.05 18.62 -21.94
N ILE A 165 -3.95 17.50 -21.21
CA ILE A 165 -4.25 16.15 -21.75
C ILE A 165 -5.68 16.10 -22.29
N ARG A 166 -6.66 16.63 -21.55
CA ARG A 166 -8.06 16.63 -22.01
C ARG A 166 -8.26 17.44 -23.30
N GLU A 167 -7.57 18.56 -23.44
CA GLU A 167 -7.73 19.48 -24.57
C GLU A 167 -6.96 19.02 -25.82
N THR A 168 -5.82 18.36 -25.64
CA THR A 168 -4.89 18.04 -26.74
C THR A 168 -4.76 16.54 -27.04
N HIS A 169 -5.11 15.67 -26.09
CA HIS A 169 -4.96 14.22 -26.18
C HIS A 169 -6.22 13.47 -25.66
N PRO A 170 -7.42 13.77 -26.17
CA PRO A 170 -8.67 13.15 -25.69
C PRO A 170 -8.65 11.62 -25.81
N ASP A 171 -8.05 11.07 -26.87
CA ASP A 171 -7.93 9.61 -27.06
C ASP A 171 -6.98 8.96 -26.06
N ALA A 172 -5.97 9.70 -25.59
CA ALA A 172 -5.08 9.20 -24.54
C ALA A 172 -5.77 9.24 -23.17
N LEU A 173 -6.63 10.24 -22.92
CA LEU A 173 -7.40 10.33 -21.69
C LEU A 173 -8.30 9.09 -21.49
N ALA A 174 -8.93 8.59 -22.57
CA ALA A 174 -9.74 7.38 -22.54
C ALA A 174 -8.95 6.10 -22.17
N LYS A 175 -7.62 6.14 -22.26
CA LYS A 175 -6.72 5.04 -21.85
C LYS A 175 -6.18 5.19 -20.43
N LEU A 176 -6.39 6.35 -19.81
CA LEU A 176 -5.95 6.64 -18.44
C LEU A 176 -7.10 6.57 -17.42
N VAL A 177 -8.35 6.71 -17.89
CA VAL A 177 -9.52 6.81 -17.02
C VAL A 177 -10.62 5.91 -17.55
N ASP A 178 -11.07 4.99 -16.71
CA ASP A 178 -12.33 4.29 -16.87
C ASP A 178 -13.48 5.17 -16.33
N PRO A 179 -14.58 5.34 -17.08
CA PRO A 179 -15.70 6.17 -16.64
C PRO A 179 -16.38 5.72 -15.35
N ASN A 180 -16.30 4.43 -15.00
CA ASN A 180 -16.96 3.84 -13.85
C ASN A 180 -16.00 3.62 -12.68
N GLU A 181 -14.74 3.27 -12.96
CA GLU A 181 -13.74 2.90 -11.95
C GLU A 181 -12.71 4.00 -11.66
N GLY A 182 -12.67 5.05 -12.47
CA GLY A 182 -11.72 6.16 -12.31
C GLY A 182 -10.38 5.89 -12.96
N PHE A 183 -9.28 6.30 -12.32
CA PHE A 183 -7.95 6.16 -12.92
C PHE A 183 -7.56 4.69 -13.08
N ILE A 184 -7.08 4.31 -14.26
CA ILE A 184 -6.62 2.95 -14.56
C ILE A 184 -5.18 2.83 -14.05
N PHE A 185 -4.94 1.94 -13.10
CA PHE A 185 -3.60 1.67 -12.59
C PHE A 185 -3.01 0.43 -13.27
N SER A 186 -2.15 0.65 -14.27
CA SER A 186 -1.39 -0.39 -14.96
C SER A 186 -0.03 0.14 -15.41
N GLU A 187 0.86 -0.75 -15.82
CA GLU A 187 2.16 -0.36 -16.36
C GLU A 187 2.00 0.51 -17.62
N GLU A 188 1.05 0.17 -18.50
CA GLU A 188 0.77 0.93 -19.71
C GLU A 188 0.26 2.33 -19.41
N SER A 189 -0.62 2.49 -18.41
CA SER A 189 -1.11 3.82 -18.02
C SER A 189 -0.02 4.66 -17.36
N GLY A 190 0.89 4.04 -16.59
CA GLY A 190 2.10 4.68 -16.06
C GLY A 190 3.02 5.20 -17.15
N ALA A 191 3.35 4.35 -18.12
CA ALA A 191 4.19 4.69 -19.26
C ALA A 191 3.55 5.78 -20.14
N LEU A 192 2.23 5.69 -20.37
CA LEU A 192 1.47 6.70 -21.11
C LEU A 192 1.50 8.05 -20.38
N MET A 193 1.27 8.07 -19.07
CA MET A 193 1.26 9.29 -18.28
C MET A 193 2.65 9.96 -18.26
N LEU A 194 3.72 9.17 -18.14
CA LEU A 194 5.10 9.65 -18.23
C LEU A 194 5.36 10.30 -19.60
N ARG A 195 4.95 9.64 -20.70
CA ARG A 195 5.12 10.19 -22.06
C ARG A 195 4.37 11.51 -22.24
N LEU A 196 3.10 11.57 -21.86
CA LEU A 196 2.29 12.79 -21.94
C LEU A 196 2.86 13.92 -21.09
N THR A 197 3.45 13.59 -19.94
CA THR A 197 4.11 14.59 -19.09
C THR A 197 5.33 15.20 -19.80
N ARG A 198 6.13 14.39 -20.49
CA ARG A 198 7.27 14.88 -21.30
C ARG A 198 6.83 15.77 -22.45
N GLU A 199 5.79 15.36 -23.17
CA GLU A 199 5.22 16.15 -24.26
C GLU A 199 4.67 17.50 -23.74
N TRP A 200 4.00 17.49 -22.59
CA TRP A 200 3.52 18.71 -21.95
C TRP A 200 4.66 19.67 -21.60
N VAL A 201 5.75 19.17 -21.00
CA VAL A 201 6.96 19.95 -20.71
C VAL A 201 7.57 20.52 -22.01
N ALA A 202 7.70 19.69 -23.05
CA ALA A 202 8.28 20.08 -24.34
C ALA A 202 7.44 21.13 -25.08
N SER A 203 6.12 21.15 -24.90
CA SER A 203 5.24 22.14 -25.54
C SER A 203 5.37 23.57 -24.97
N GLY A 204 6.25 23.80 -23.98
CA GLY A 204 6.36 25.10 -23.31
C GLY A 204 5.17 25.42 -22.40
N SER A 205 4.33 24.41 -22.13
CA SER A 205 3.21 24.46 -21.20
C SER A 205 3.49 24.02 -19.75
N PRO A 206 4.71 23.65 -19.29
CA PRO A 206 4.89 23.32 -17.89
C PRO A 206 4.65 24.59 -17.08
N GLY A 207 3.73 24.50 -16.11
CA GLY A 207 3.22 25.64 -15.35
C GLY A 207 4.31 26.66 -15.08
N ARG A 208 4.20 27.85 -15.69
CA ARG A 208 4.99 29.02 -15.32
C ARG A 208 4.74 29.27 -13.82
N LEU A 209 5.56 28.67 -12.97
CA LEU A 209 6.06 29.39 -11.82
C LEU A 209 7.00 30.41 -12.43
N SER A 210 6.47 31.61 -12.70
CA SER A 210 7.29 32.81 -12.78
C SER A 210 8.26 32.74 -11.60
N LYS A 211 9.57 32.71 -11.90
CA LYS A 211 10.59 33.03 -10.90
C LYS A 211 10.26 34.35 -10.23
#